data_AF-A0A6A8FIT7-F1
#
_entry.id   AF-A0A6A8FIT7-F1
#
_cell.length_a   1.000
_cell.length_b   1.000
_cell.length_c   1.000
_cell.angle_alpha   90.00
_cell.angle_beta   90.00
_cell.angle_gamma   90.00
#
_symmetry.space_group_name_H-M   'P 1'
#
loop_
_entity.id
_entity.type
_entity.pdbx_description
1 polymer ?
#
loop_
_entity_poly.entity_id
_entity_poly.type
_entity_poly.pdbx_seq_one_letter_code
_entity_poly.pdbx_strand_id
1 'polypeptide(L)' 'MIRISLQTLIIIWWLGAVTAAISLLIPLYSAYLLIGSIGWTVVLSTTALIIYEIKRIKEEDKKKQLAK' A
#
# COMPACT_ATOMS: atom_id res chain seq x y z
N MET A 1 15.96 -10.46 3.55
CA MET A 1 14.86 -9.85 2.77
C MET A 1 13.60 -9.99 3.60
N ILE A 2 13.09 -8.92 4.20
CA ILE A 2 11.93 -8.97 5.10
C ILE A 2 10.72 -9.44 4.26
N ARG A 3 10.17 -10.63 4.55
CA ARG A 3 8.94 -11.10 3.92
C ARG A 3 7.77 -10.36 4.56
N ILE A 4 7.42 -9.22 3.99
CA ILE A 4 6.21 -8.49 4.39
C ILE A 4 5.01 -9.24 3.79
N SER A 5 4.08 -9.65 4.64
CA SER A 5 2.87 -10.34 4.16
C SER A 5 1.99 -9.38 3.36
N LEU A 6 1.26 -9.91 2.38
CA LEU A 6 0.26 -9.14 1.64
C LEU A 6 -0.76 -8.46 2.58
N GLN A 7 -1.14 -9.13 3.66
CA GLN A 7 -2.03 -8.57 4.70
C GLN A 7 -1.42 -7.32 5.34
N THR A 8 -0.14 -7.35 5.68
CA THR A 8 0.57 -6.19 6.26
C THR A 8 0.56 -5.01 5.28
N LEU A 9 0.80 -5.26 3.99
CA LEU A 9 0.75 -4.22 2.96
C LEU A 9 -0.65 -3.60 2.83
N ILE A 10 -1.71 -4.42 2.89
CA ILE A 10 -3.10 -3.96 2.85
C ILE A 10 -3.44 -3.10 4.07
N ILE A 11 -2.98 -3.48 5.27
CA ILE A 11 -3.19 -2.68 6.49
C ILE A 11 -2.52 -1.30 6.35
N ILE A 12 -1.27 -1.27 5.89
CA ILE A 12 -0.54 0.00 5.68
C ILE A 12 -1.23 0.86 4.61
N TRP A 13 -1.73 0.24 3.55
CA TRP A 13 -2.49 0.93 2.51
C TRP A 13 -3.75 1.60 3.08
N TRP A 14 -4.51 0.89 3.92
CA TRP A 14 -5.69 1.46 4.59
C TRP A 14 -5.34 2.58 5.57
N LEU A 15 -4.21 2.49 6.28
CA LEU A 15 -3.73 3.59 7.13
C LEU A 15 -3.44 4.85 6.30
N GLY A 16 -2.82 4.70 5.13
CA GLY A 16 -2.60 5.81 4.19
C GLY A 16 -3.92 6.42 3.69
N ALA A 17 -4.89 5.57 3.32
CA ALA A 17 -6.20 5.99 2.83
C ALA A 17 -7.00 6.74 3.91
N VAL A 18 -7.01 6.24 5.15
CA VAL A 18 -7.66 6.90 6.29
C VAL A 18 -6.98 8.25 6.59
N THR A 19 -5.65 8.30 6.54
CA THR A 19 -4.91 9.57 6.74
C THR A 19 -5.28 10.61 5.67
N ALA A 20 -5.37 10.20 4.41
CA ALA A 20 -5.82 11.07 3.32
C ALA A 20 -7.28 11.50 3.50
N ALA A 21 -8.18 10.60 3.93
CA ALA A 21 -9.58 10.92 4.18
C ALA A 21 -9.75 11.91 5.34
N ILE A 22 -9.01 11.73 6.44
CA ILE A 22 -9.03 12.64 7.59
C ILE A 22 -8.55 14.04 7.18
N SER A 23 -7.57 14.12 6.28
CA SER A 23 -7.07 15.42 5.79
C SER A 23 -8.19 16.28 5.17
N LEU A 24 -9.18 15.66 4.50
CA LEU A 24 -10.29 16.37 3.85
C LEU A 24 -11.22 17.06 4.86
N LEU A 25 -11.22 16.62 6.12
CA LEU A 25 -12.02 17.20 7.19
C LEU A 25 -11.33 18.40 7.85
N ILE A 26 -10.06 18.68 7.51
CA ILE A 26 -9.29 19.77 8.09
C ILE A 26 -9.56 21.06 7.27
N PRO A 27 -10.19 22.09 7.85
CA PRO A 27 -10.52 23.33 7.15
C PRO A 27 -9.30 24.23 6.87
N LEU A 28 -8.11 23.78 7.27
CA LEU A 28 -6.85 24.50 7.12
C LEU A 28 -6.10 23.98 5.89
N TYR A 29 -6.13 24.74 4.80
CA TYR A 29 -5.61 24.34 3.48
C TYR A 29 -4.15 23.85 3.53
N SER A 30 -3.28 24.51 4.29
CA SER A 30 -1.88 24.10 4.45
C SER A 30 -1.72 22.73 5.13
N ALA A 31 -2.53 22.46 6.16
CA ALA A 31 -2.52 21.18 6.85
C ALA A 31 -3.15 20.07 6.00
N TYR A 32 -4.23 20.38 5.27
CA TYR A 32 -4.84 19.50 4.28
C TYR A 32 -3.83 19.04 3.23
N LEU A 33 -3.10 19.96 2.60
CA LEU A 33 -2.12 19.62 1.56
C LEU A 33 -0.99 18.72 2.09
N LEU A 34 -0.44 19.02 3.26
CA LEU A 34 0.65 18.24 3.85
C LEU A 34 0.17 16.84 4.27
N ILE A 35 -0.89 16.75 5.05
CA ILE A 35 -1.39 15.47 5.57
C ILE A 35 -1.96 14.61 4.44
N GLY A 36 -2.68 15.23 3.51
CA GLY A 36 -3.23 14.58 2.34
C GLY A 36 -2.14 14.03 1.42
N SER A 37 -1.11 14.81 1.11
CA SER A 37 0.00 14.35 0.26
C SER A 37 0.79 13.19 0.89
N ILE A 38 0.99 13.20 2.22
CA ILE A 38 1.60 12.10 2.94
C ILE A 38 0.74 10.84 2.82
N GLY A 39 -0.57 10.94 3.09
CA GLY A 39 -1.52 9.83 2.96
C GLY A 39 -1.52 9.24 1.54
N TRP A 40 -1.58 10.10 0.51
CA TRP A 40 -1.52 9.69 -0.88
C TRP A 40 -0.18 9.03 -1.26
N THR A 41 0.94 9.53 -0.75
CA THR A 41 2.26 8.92 -0.98
C THR A 41 2.35 7.52 -0.40
N VAL A 42 1.80 7.32 0.81
CA VAL A 42 1.71 5.99 1.44
C VAL A 42 0.85 5.06 0.60
N VAL A 43 -0.33 5.50 0.16
CA VAL A 43 -1.24 4.73 -0.71
C VAL A 43 -0.56 4.32 -2.01
N LEU A 44 0.09 5.25 -2.72
CA LEU A 44 0.74 4.98 -4.00
C LEU A 44 1.90 3.98 -3.86
N SER A 45 2.77 4.21 -2.87
CA SER A 45 3.93 3.35 -2.61
C SER A 45 3.51 1.95 -2.17
N THR A 46 2.55 1.81 -1.26
CA THR A 46 2.02 0.50 -0.86
C THR A 46 1.27 -0.20 -1.99
N THR A 47 0.55 0.52 -2.85
CA THR A 47 -0.11 -0.08 -4.03
C THR A 47 0.92 -0.75 -4.94
N ALA A 48 2.05 -0.09 -5.22
CA ALA A 48 3.13 -0.67 -6.01
C ALA A 48 3.70 -1.94 -5.38
N LEU A 49 3.90 -1.93 -4.05
CA LEU A 49 4.39 -3.09 -3.30
C LEU A 49 3.39 -4.25 -3.29
N ILE A 50 2.09 -3.97 -3.15
CA ILE A 50 1.02 -4.98 -3.23
C ILE A 50 1.04 -5.67 -4.59
N ILE A 51 1.11 -4.88 -5.68
CA ILE A 51 1.15 -5.42 -7.04
C ILE A 51 2.41 -6.27 -7.25
N TYR A 52 3.56 -5.80 -6.77
CA TYR A 52 4.81 -6.55 -6.84
C TYR A 52 4.73 -7.87 -6.09
N GLU A 53 4.21 -7.86 -4.86
CA GLU A 53 4.07 -9.04 -4.02
C GLU A 53 3.11 -10.07 -4.64
N ILE A 54 1.98 -9.63 -5.20
CA ILE A 54 1.03 -10.50 -5.93
C ILE A 54 1.70 -11.15 -7.15
N LYS A 55 2.46 -10.37 -7.94
CA LYS A 55 3.20 -10.91 -9.09
C LYS A 55 4.23 -11.94 -8.64
N ARG A 56 4.97 -11.67 -7.57
CA ARG A 56 5.96 -12.60 -7.01
C ARG A 56 5.31 -13.91 -6.56
N ILE A 57 4.22 -13.85 -5.79
CA ILE A 57 3.49 -15.04 -5.33
C ILE A 57 3.03 -15.88 -6.53
N LYS A 58 2.45 -15.24 -7.55
CA LYS A 58 2.01 -15.91 -8.78
C LYS A 58 3.15 -16.61 -9.53
N GLU A 59 4.32 -16.00 -9.58
CA GLU A 59 5.52 -16.61 -10.19
C GLU A 59 6.05 -17.80 -9.38
N GLU A 60 6.09 -17.69 -8.05
CA GLU A 60 6.48 -18.78 -7.15
C GLU A 60 5.53 -19.98 -7.27
N ASP A 61 4.21 -19.73 -7.34
CA ASP A 61 3.20 -20.78 -7.49
C ASP A 61 3.30 -21.47 -8.86
N LYS A 62 3.55 -20.71 -9.93
CA LYS A 62 3.77 -21.28 -11.27
C LYS A 62 5.00 -22.19 -11.31
N LYS A 63 6.10 -21.80 -10.65
CA LYS A 63 7.31 -22.64 -10.56
C LYS A 63 7.04 -23.94 -9.79
N LYS A 64 6.28 -23.88 -8.70
CA LYS A 64 5.89 -25.08 -7.93
C LYS A 64 5.01 -26.03 -8.74
N GLN A 65 4.11 -25.52 -9.57
CA GLN A 65 3.27 -26.34 -10.45
C GLN A 65 4.06 -27.02 -11.57
N LEU A 66 5.09 -26.36 -12.11
CA LEU A 66 5.95 -26.92 -13.16
C LEU A 66 6.98 -27.94 -12.64
N ALA A 67 7.28 -27.91 -11.34
CA ALA A 67 8.22 -28.82 -10.68
C ALA A 67 7.54 -30.10 -10.14
N LYS A 68 6.23 -30.24 -10.33
CA LYS A 68 5.40 -31.37 -9.89
C LYS A 68 4.94 -32.18 -11.08
#